data_AF-A0A821L1K8-F1
#
_entry.id   AF-A0A821L1K8-F1
#
_cell.length_a   1.000
_cell.length_b   1.000
_cell.length_c   1.000
_cell.angle_alpha   90.00
_cell.angle_beta   90.00
_cell.angle_gamma   90.00
#
_symmetry.space_group_name_H-M   'P 1'
#
loop_
_entity.id
_entity.type
_entity.pdbx_description
1 polymer ?
#
loop_
_entity_poly.entity_id
_entity_poly.type
_entity_poly.pdbx_seq_one_letter_code
_entity_poly.pdbx_strand_id
1 'polypeptide(L)'
;MNSTLSLEVLALSYDVRKPAENLRGPLLIIRLMTLMIMVALLTLHLRSLRVFRWEQSVSGGLLVTYCIASLGLALCAGTTKCGGLAFQAYLCGVGTVLLAVNAVILYQRWRYAGELTRVVAEFLVAMGVPLRRQVLTKVVLSAAAATTLLADLVAAPLLPNSRSE
;
A
#
# COMPACT_ATOMS: atom_id res chain seq x y z
N MET A 1 44.93 29.09 -21.47
CA MET A 1 45.04 27.69 -21.00
C MET A 1 44.14 27.44 -19.78
N ASN A 2 42.83 27.72 -19.84
CA ASN A 2 41.90 27.53 -18.70
C ASN A 2 40.53 26.94 -19.06
N SER A 3 40.30 26.59 -20.32
CA SER A 3 38.99 26.09 -20.81
C SER A 3 38.83 24.57 -20.73
N THR A 4 39.93 23.82 -20.58
CA THR A 4 39.92 22.35 -20.49
C THR A 4 39.59 21.85 -19.07
N LEU A 5 40.03 22.58 -18.03
CA LEU A 5 39.74 22.25 -16.63
C LEU A 5 38.25 22.35 -16.29
N SER A 6 37.53 23.31 -16.86
CA SER A 6 36.09 23.47 -16.65
C SER A 6 35.28 22.30 -17.23
N LEU A 7 35.73 21.74 -18.35
CA LEU A 7 35.09 20.62 -19.05
C LEU A 7 35.34 19.29 -18.33
N GLU A 8 36.54 19.07 -17.79
CA GLU A 8 36.82 17.88 -16.98
C GLU A 8 36.06 17.89 -15.66
N VAL A 9 35.93 19.04 -14.99
CA VAL A 9 35.11 19.15 -13.77
C VAL A 9 33.62 18.97 -14.07
N LEU A 10 33.13 19.47 -15.22
CA LEU A 10 31.75 19.23 -15.67
C LEU A 10 31.51 17.78 -16.07
N ALA A 11 32.46 17.14 -16.76
CA ALA A 11 32.37 15.74 -17.15
C ALA A 11 32.45 14.82 -15.93
N LEU A 12 33.32 15.12 -14.95
CA LEU A 12 33.41 14.38 -13.69
C LEU A 12 32.14 14.56 -12.84
N SER A 13 31.54 15.76 -12.84
CA SER A 13 30.25 16.01 -12.17
C SER A 13 29.07 15.33 -12.87
N TYR A 14 29.15 15.12 -14.18
CA TYR A 14 28.12 14.42 -14.97
C TYR A 14 28.25 12.90 -14.86
N ASP A 15 29.47 12.38 -14.77
CA ASP A 15 29.74 10.94 -14.72
C ASP A 15 29.54 10.36 -13.31
N VAL A 16 29.85 11.13 -12.26
CA VAL A 16 29.57 10.73 -10.86
C VAL A 16 28.06 10.71 -10.53
N ARG A 17 27.21 11.31 -11.38
CA ARG A 17 25.75 11.30 -11.19
C ARG A 17 25.05 10.05 -11.77
N LYS A 18 25.67 9.37 -12.75
CA LYS A 18 25.09 8.21 -13.45
C LYS A 18 25.01 6.89 -12.67
N PRO A 19 25.87 6.53 -11.69
CA PRO A 19 25.74 5.24 -11.01
C PRO A 19 24.63 5.23 -9.93
N ALA A 20 24.17 6.39 -9.45
CA ALA A 20 23.13 6.47 -8.40
C ALA A 20 21.69 6.53 -8.94
N GLU A 21 21.48 6.84 -10.23
CA GLU A 21 20.15 6.89 -10.84
C GLU A 21 19.61 5.49 -11.19
N ASN A 22 20.48 4.56 -11.59
CA ASN A 22 20.07 3.23 -12.06
C ASN A 22 19.47 2.33 -10.95
N LEU A 23 19.82 2.54 -9.66
CA LEU A 23 19.24 1.78 -8.55
C LEU A 23 18.04 2.46 -7.87
N ARG A 24 17.82 3.76 -8.10
CA ARG A 24 16.63 4.47 -7.58
C ARG A 24 15.39 4.22 -8.43
N GLY A 25 15.57 4.06 -9.74
CA GLY A 25 14.52 3.67 -10.68
C GLY A 25 13.68 2.48 -10.21
N PRO A 26 14.26 1.31 -9.89
CA PRO A 26 13.48 0.14 -9.51
C PRO A 26 12.70 0.33 -8.19
N LEU A 27 13.27 1.01 -7.19
CA LEU A 27 12.54 1.31 -5.94
C LEU A 27 11.34 2.22 -6.21
N LEU A 28 11.53 3.28 -7.00
CA LEU A 28 10.45 4.21 -7.36
C LEU A 28 9.34 3.49 -8.13
N ILE A 29 9.71 2.62 -9.08
CA ILE A 29 8.75 1.83 -9.86
C ILE A 29 7.92 0.93 -8.94
N ILE A 30 8.54 0.21 -8.01
CA ILE A 30 7.81 -0.64 -7.06
C ILE A 30 6.84 0.20 -6.22
N ARG A 31 7.26 1.37 -5.72
CA ARG A 31 6.39 2.25 -4.91
C ARG A 31 5.21 2.82 -5.69
N LEU A 32 5.43 3.17 -6.95
CA LEU A 32 4.35 3.63 -7.83
C LEU A 32 3.37 2.49 -8.15
N MET A 33 3.88 1.28 -8.36
CA MET A 33 3.04 0.11 -8.57
C MET A 33 2.22 -0.24 -7.32
N THR A 34 2.82 -0.22 -6.13
CA THR A 34 2.11 -0.48 -4.87
C THR A 34 1.04 0.58 -4.61
N LEU A 35 1.35 1.85 -4.89
CA LEU A 35 0.37 2.94 -4.82
C LEU A 35 -0.78 2.76 -5.80
N MET A 36 -0.51 2.41 -7.07
CA MET A 36 -1.55 2.16 -8.06
C MET A 36 -2.48 1.02 -7.64
N ILE A 37 -1.93 -0.06 -7.08
CA ILE A 37 -2.72 -1.18 -6.57
C ILE A 37 -3.56 -0.73 -5.36
N MET A 38 -2.98 0.00 -4.42
CA MET A 38 -3.71 0.51 -3.24
C MET A 38 -4.87 1.43 -3.64
N VAL A 39 -4.67 2.31 -4.63
CA VAL A 39 -5.73 3.17 -5.17
C VAL A 39 -6.81 2.36 -5.87
N ALA A 40 -6.45 1.33 -6.63
CA ALA A 40 -7.43 0.42 -7.24
C ALA A 40 -8.25 -0.32 -6.18
N LEU A 41 -7.61 -0.86 -5.14
CA LEU A 41 -8.27 -1.52 -4.02
C LEU A 41 -9.20 -0.56 -3.26
N LEU A 42 -8.76 0.68 -3.02
CA LEU A 42 -9.60 1.72 -2.43
C LEU A 42 -10.83 2.03 -3.31
N THR A 43 -10.64 2.13 -4.63
CA THR A 43 -11.74 2.41 -5.58
C THR A 43 -12.77 1.27 -5.58
N LEU A 44 -12.31 0.02 -5.55
CA LEU A 44 -13.18 -1.15 -5.40
C LEU A 44 -13.90 -1.15 -4.06
N HIS A 45 -13.21 -0.75 -2.98
CA HIS A 45 -13.77 -0.66 -1.64
C HIS A 45 -14.87 0.41 -1.54
N LEU A 46 -14.68 1.56 -2.17
CA LEU A 46 -15.67 2.65 -2.21
C LEU A 46 -16.91 2.29 -3.05
N ARG A 47 -16.74 1.49 -4.12
CA ARG A 47 -17.84 1.01 -4.97
C ARG A 47 -18.64 -0.15 -4.36
N SER A 48 -18.10 -0.86 -3.38
CA SER A 48 -18.81 -1.93 -2.66
C SER A 48 -20.00 -1.36 -1.85
N LEU A 49 -21.16 -2.01 -1.96
CA LEU A 49 -22.42 -1.63 -1.31
C LEU A 49 -22.30 -1.47 0.23
N ARG A 50 -23.04 -0.49 0.75
CA ARG A 50 -22.91 0.09 2.11
C ARG A 50 -23.71 -0.62 3.20
N VAL A 51 -23.90 -1.94 3.10
CA VAL A 51 -24.72 -2.68 4.08
C VAL A 51 -24.15 -2.55 5.51
N PHE A 52 -22.82 -2.45 5.63
CA PHE A 52 -22.12 -2.19 6.90
C PHE A 52 -21.39 -0.84 6.84
N ARG A 53 -22.16 0.25 7.00
CA ARG A 53 -21.65 1.64 6.91
C ARG A 53 -20.45 1.89 7.84
N TRP A 54 -20.50 1.38 9.06
CA TRP A 54 -19.45 1.60 10.05
C TRP A 54 -18.14 0.93 9.64
N GLU A 55 -18.18 -0.37 9.31
CA GLU A 55 -16.98 -1.10 8.88
C GLU A 55 -16.36 -0.49 7.63
N GLN A 56 -17.19 -0.08 6.66
CA GLN A 56 -16.71 0.59 5.45
C GLN A 56 -16.05 1.94 5.74
N SER A 57 -16.55 2.69 6.72
CA SER A 57 -15.94 3.96 7.14
C SER A 57 -14.55 3.74 7.73
N VAL A 58 -14.40 2.72 8.59
CA VAL A 58 -13.12 2.42 9.25
C VAL A 58 -12.09 1.86 8.26
N SER A 59 -12.46 0.84 7.46
CA SER A 59 -11.54 0.24 6.50
C SER A 59 -11.21 1.17 5.33
N GLY A 60 -12.19 1.95 4.86
CA GLY A 60 -11.98 2.97 3.84
C GLY A 60 -11.06 4.08 4.32
N GLY A 61 -11.24 4.56 5.56
CA GLY A 61 -10.36 5.55 6.18
C GLY A 61 -8.92 5.05 6.28
N LEU A 62 -8.72 3.83 6.77
CA LEU A 62 -7.39 3.19 6.82
C LEU A 62 -6.73 3.13 5.44
N LEU A 63 -7.45 2.65 4.41
CA LEU A 63 -6.94 2.59 3.04
C LEU A 63 -6.53 3.96 2.51
N VAL A 64 -7.34 5.01 2.75
CA VAL A 64 -7.01 6.39 2.35
C VAL A 64 -5.73 6.86 3.04
N THR A 65 -5.60 6.65 4.35
CA THR A 65 -4.39 7.03 5.10
C THR A 65 -3.15 6.34 4.54
N TYR A 66 -3.22 5.04 4.24
CA TYR A 66 -2.09 4.31 3.66
C TYR A 66 -1.79 4.73 2.23
N CYS A 67 -2.78 5.11 1.42
CA CYS A 67 -2.55 5.69 0.09
C CYS A 67 -1.77 7.01 0.18
N ILE A 68 -2.17 7.92 1.07
CA ILE A 68 -1.48 9.21 1.27
C ILE A 68 -0.06 8.99 1.79
N ALA A 69 0.10 8.08 2.76
CA ALA A 69 1.41 7.75 3.32
C ALA A 69 2.35 7.13 2.26
N SER A 70 1.82 6.22 1.41
CA SER A 70 2.57 5.62 0.31
C SER A 70 2.94 6.64 -0.77
N LEU A 71 2.07 7.62 -1.03
CA LEU A 71 2.36 8.74 -1.93
C LEU A 71 3.53 9.57 -1.40
N GLY A 72 3.51 9.89 -0.10
CA GLY A 72 4.61 10.60 0.56
C GLY A 72 5.94 9.85 0.45
N LEU A 73 5.92 8.52 0.64
CA LEU A 73 7.10 7.66 0.47
C LEU A 73 7.62 7.66 -0.98
N ALA A 74 6.72 7.55 -1.96
CA ALA A 74 7.08 7.59 -3.38
C ALA A 74 7.72 8.93 -3.77
N LEU A 75 7.15 10.05 -3.30
CA LEU A 75 7.71 11.39 -3.51
C LEU A 75 9.07 11.53 -2.82
N CYS A 76 9.21 11.00 -1.61
CA CYS A 76 10.46 11.06 -0.84
C CYS A 76 11.59 10.28 -1.54
N ALA A 77 11.28 9.13 -2.16
CA ALA A 77 12.23 8.36 -2.97
C ALA A 77 12.75 9.13 -4.21
N GLY A 78 12.00 10.12 -4.71
CA GLY A 78 12.43 11.02 -5.78
C GLY A 78 13.41 12.11 -5.34
N THR A 79 13.65 12.29 -4.03
CA THR A 79 14.52 13.34 -3.48
C THR A 79 15.90 12.81 -3.07
N THR A 80 16.91 13.68 -3.08
CA THR A 80 18.33 13.28 -2.84
C THR A 80 18.69 13.01 -1.37
N LYS A 81 17.87 13.45 -0.41
CA LYS A 81 18.15 13.38 1.03
C LYS A 81 17.11 12.61 1.85
N CYS A 82 16.39 11.67 1.25
CA CYS A 82 15.36 10.94 1.99
C CYS A 82 15.91 9.69 2.72
N GLY A 83 15.71 9.63 4.04
CA GLY A 83 15.96 8.46 4.91
C GLY A 83 14.69 7.62 5.12
N GLY A 84 13.95 7.34 4.04
CA GLY A 84 12.57 6.82 4.12
C GLY A 84 12.42 5.37 4.58
N LEU A 85 13.49 4.58 4.67
CA LEU A 85 13.41 3.14 4.92
C LEU A 85 12.81 2.77 6.28
N ALA A 86 13.16 3.48 7.35
CA ALA A 86 12.61 3.21 8.69
C ALA A 86 11.12 3.56 8.76
N PHE A 87 10.73 4.72 8.21
CA PHE A 87 9.34 5.15 8.15
C PHE A 87 8.50 4.21 7.27
N GLN A 88 9.09 3.73 6.18
CA GLN A 88 8.50 2.75 5.30
C GLN A 88 8.31 1.39 5.98
N ALA A 89 9.32 0.89 6.70
CA ALA A 89 9.22 -0.35 7.45
C ALA A 89 8.10 -0.28 8.49
N TYR A 90 8.00 0.85 9.19
CA TYR A 90 6.91 1.14 10.11
C TYR A 90 5.54 1.14 9.41
N LEU A 91 5.37 1.92 8.33
CA LEU A 91 4.10 2.02 7.62
C LEU A 91 3.66 0.69 7.01
N CYS A 92 4.53 0.05 6.24
CA CYS A 92 4.20 -1.22 5.59
C CYS A 92 3.98 -2.33 6.63
N GLY A 93 4.77 -2.37 7.70
CA GLY A 93 4.62 -3.35 8.78
C GLY A 93 3.29 -3.19 9.53
N VAL A 94 3.05 -2.00 10.09
CA VAL A 94 1.81 -1.71 10.83
C VAL A 94 0.59 -1.85 9.93
N GLY A 95 0.66 -1.38 8.68
CA GLY A 95 -0.43 -1.50 7.71
C GLY A 95 -0.75 -2.94 7.36
N THR A 96 0.27 -3.78 7.16
CA THR A 96 0.07 -5.21 6.94
C THR A 96 -0.67 -5.86 8.10
N VAL A 97 -0.21 -5.61 9.35
CA VAL A 97 -0.82 -6.20 10.55
C VAL A 97 -2.26 -5.73 10.71
N LEU A 98 -2.52 -4.42 10.62
CA LEU A 98 -3.86 -3.88 10.79
C LEU A 98 -4.84 -4.40 9.74
N LEU A 99 -4.43 -4.47 8.47
CA LEU A 99 -5.29 -4.96 7.39
C LEU A 99 -5.50 -6.47 7.44
N ALA A 100 -4.50 -7.24 7.88
CA ALA A 100 -4.63 -8.67 8.12
C ALA A 100 -5.56 -8.97 9.29
N VAL A 101 -5.38 -8.30 10.42
CA VAL A 101 -6.27 -8.41 11.59
C VAL A 101 -7.69 -8.01 11.21
N ASN A 102 -7.86 -6.92 10.46
CA ASN A 102 -9.18 -6.52 9.97
C ASN A 102 -9.83 -7.60 9.09
N ALA A 103 -9.07 -8.23 8.19
CA ALA A 103 -9.57 -9.33 7.37
C ALA A 103 -10.02 -10.55 8.21
N VAL A 104 -9.22 -10.91 9.22
CA VAL A 104 -9.51 -12.02 10.14
C VAL A 104 -10.75 -11.72 10.98
N ILE A 105 -10.85 -10.53 11.58
CA ILE A 105 -12.01 -10.11 12.39
C ILE A 105 -13.27 -10.15 11.54
N LEU A 106 -13.24 -9.62 10.31
CA LEU A 106 -14.39 -9.62 9.41
C LEU A 106 -14.84 -11.05 9.05
N TYR A 107 -13.87 -11.93 8.78
CA TYR A 107 -14.14 -13.34 8.49
C TYR A 107 -14.70 -14.08 9.70
N GLN A 108 -14.12 -13.91 10.89
CA GLN A 108 -14.58 -14.53 12.12
C GLN A 108 -15.98 -14.04 12.49
N ARG A 109 -16.23 -12.74 12.42
CA ARG A 109 -17.54 -12.14 12.72
C ARG A 109 -18.63 -12.68 11.80
N TRP A 110 -18.32 -12.93 10.53
CA TRP A 110 -19.24 -13.57 9.60
C TRP A 110 -19.45 -15.06 9.90
N ARG A 111 -18.39 -15.78 10.26
CA ARG A 111 -18.44 -17.22 10.56
C ARG A 111 -19.19 -17.53 11.86
N TYR A 112 -19.07 -16.67 12.87
CA TYR A 112 -19.72 -16.80 14.17
C TYR A 112 -20.91 -15.83 14.34
N ALA A 113 -21.55 -15.47 13.23
CA ALA A 113 -22.75 -14.64 13.27
C ALA A 113 -23.85 -15.34 14.11
N GLY A 114 -24.26 -14.72 15.20
CA GLY A 114 -25.36 -15.20 16.05
C GLY A 114 -26.70 -15.22 15.32
N GLU A 115 -27.73 -15.78 15.96
CA GLU A 115 -29.04 -15.97 15.33
C GLU A 115 -29.65 -14.67 14.82
N LEU A 116 -29.54 -13.57 15.57
CA LEU A 116 -30.06 -12.27 15.17
C LEU A 116 -29.42 -11.78 13.86
N THR A 117 -28.09 -11.89 13.73
CA THR A 117 -27.38 -11.53 12.51
C THR A 117 -27.71 -12.45 11.33
N ARG A 118 -28.08 -13.71 11.61
CA ARG A 118 -28.49 -14.68 10.61
C ARG A 118 -29.88 -14.37 10.05
N VAL A 119 -30.85 -14.03 10.91
CA VAL A 119 -32.19 -13.59 10.52
C VAL A 119 -32.13 -12.29 9.68
N VAL A 120 -31.32 -11.32 10.10
CA VAL A 120 -31.11 -10.09 9.32
C VAL A 120 -30.43 -10.40 7.99
N ALA A 121 -29.47 -11.32 7.96
CA ALA A 121 -28.83 -11.75 6.72
C ALA A 121 -29.82 -12.43 5.76
N GLU A 122 -30.69 -13.30 6.27
CA GLU A 122 -31.73 -13.96 5.48
C GLU A 122 -32.75 -12.95 4.94
N PHE A 123 -33.18 -11.97 5.74
CA PHE A 123 -34.05 -10.89 5.30
C PHE A 123 -33.40 -10.05 4.18
N LEU A 124 -32.15 -9.68 4.34
CA LEU A 124 -31.40 -8.93 3.31
C LEU A 124 -31.21 -9.75 2.03
N VAL A 125 -30.98 -11.06 2.14
CA VAL A 125 -30.95 -11.97 0.99
C VAL A 125 -32.32 -12.06 0.31
N ALA A 126 -33.41 -12.10 1.07
CA ALA A 126 -34.77 -12.08 0.53
C ALA A 126 -35.08 -10.76 -0.22
N MET A 127 -34.48 -9.65 0.20
CA MET A 127 -34.51 -8.37 -0.54
C MET A 127 -33.54 -8.33 -1.74
N GLY A 128 -32.91 -9.46 -2.09
CA GLY A 128 -32.00 -9.57 -3.24
C GLY A 128 -30.59 -9.06 -3.00
N VAL A 129 -30.18 -8.81 -1.74
CA VAL A 129 -28.85 -8.30 -1.42
C VAL A 129 -27.83 -9.45 -1.31
N PRO A 130 -26.78 -9.49 -2.14
CA PRO A 130 -25.80 -10.59 -2.14
C PRO A 130 -24.75 -10.43 -1.02
N LEU A 131 -25.19 -10.55 0.23
CA LEU A 131 -24.38 -10.37 1.45
C LEU A 131 -23.08 -11.19 1.48
N ARG A 132 -23.17 -12.50 1.18
CA ARG A 132 -22.00 -13.40 1.23
C ARG A 132 -20.90 -12.95 0.28
N ARG A 133 -21.28 -12.49 -0.92
CA ARG A 133 -20.33 -11.98 -1.91
C ARG A 133 -19.71 -10.67 -1.45
N GLN A 134 -20.49 -9.77 -0.83
CA GLN A 134 -19.99 -8.50 -0.32
C GLN A 134 -18.99 -8.66 0.82
N VAL A 135 -19.29 -9.52 1.79
CA VAL A 135 -18.39 -9.82 2.92
C VAL A 135 -17.09 -10.45 2.39
N LEU A 136 -17.19 -11.44 1.50
CA LEU A 136 -16.02 -12.06 0.88
C LEU A 136 -15.16 -11.03 0.14
N THR A 137 -15.76 -10.16 -0.67
CA THR A 137 -15.03 -9.09 -1.38
C THR A 137 -14.28 -8.20 -0.39
N LYS A 138 -14.88 -7.81 0.74
CA LYS A 138 -14.21 -6.98 1.75
C LYS A 138 -13.04 -7.71 2.43
N VAL A 139 -13.21 -8.99 2.78
CA VAL A 139 -12.12 -9.81 3.34
C VAL A 139 -10.97 -9.90 2.32
N VAL A 140 -11.28 -10.20 1.07
CA VAL A 140 -10.29 -10.33 -0.01
C VAL A 140 -9.57 -9.01 -0.27
N LEU A 141 -10.28 -7.88 -0.30
CA LEU A 141 -9.66 -6.56 -0.48
C LEU A 141 -8.72 -6.21 0.68
N SER A 142 -9.10 -6.50 1.93
CA SER A 142 -8.27 -6.26 3.12
C SER A 142 -7.04 -7.18 3.13
N ALA A 143 -7.20 -8.45 2.77
CA ALA A 143 -6.09 -9.39 2.61
C ALA A 143 -5.15 -8.99 1.47
N ALA A 144 -5.68 -8.59 0.31
CA ALA A 144 -4.90 -8.13 -0.83
C ALA A 144 -4.06 -6.89 -0.45
N ALA A 145 -4.67 -5.91 0.22
CA ALA A 145 -3.97 -4.71 0.68
C ALA A 145 -2.86 -5.04 1.72
N ALA A 146 -3.09 -6.01 2.61
CA ALA A 146 -2.06 -6.50 3.52
C ALA A 146 -0.90 -7.16 2.76
N THR A 147 -1.20 -8.01 1.78
CA THR A 147 -0.17 -8.69 0.99
C THR A 147 0.64 -7.74 0.13
N THR A 148 0.03 -6.66 -0.40
CA THR A 148 0.75 -5.66 -1.18
C THR A 148 1.69 -4.84 -0.32
N LEU A 149 1.27 -4.44 0.88
CA LEU A 149 2.15 -3.76 1.84
C LEU A 149 3.28 -4.67 2.33
N LEU A 150 3.00 -5.96 2.54
CA LEU A 150 4.02 -6.94 2.91
C LEU A 150 5.04 -7.15 1.79
N ALA A 151 4.58 -7.26 0.54
CA ALA A 151 5.46 -7.35 -0.61
C ALA A 151 6.35 -6.11 -0.73
N ASP A 152 5.80 -4.92 -0.49
CA ASP A 152 6.52 -3.65 -0.52
C ASP A 152 7.54 -3.51 0.63
N LEU A 153 7.26 -4.15 1.78
CA LEU A 153 8.18 -4.25 2.91
C LEU A 153 9.35 -5.19 2.59
N VAL A 154 9.07 -6.36 2.01
CA VAL A 154 10.07 -7.39 1.68
C VAL A 154 10.92 -6.99 0.46
N ALA A 155 10.34 -6.28 -0.51
CA ALA A 155 11.06 -5.81 -1.69
C ALA A 155 12.11 -4.72 -1.37
N ALA A 156 11.88 -3.93 -0.31
CA ALA A 156 12.75 -2.82 0.04
C ALA A 156 14.19 -3.20 0.44
N PRO A 157 14.44 -4.20 1.31
CA PRO A 157 15.80 -4.65 1.61
C PRO A 157 16.44 -5.46 0.48
N LEU A 158 15.66 -6.04 -0.43
CA LEU A 158 16.16 -6.85 -1.55
C LEU A 158 16.70 -6.01 -2.71
N LEU A 159 16.28 -4.75 -2.82
CA LEU A 159 16.89 -3.82 -3.75
C LEU A 159 18.24 -3.37 -3.18
N PRO A 160 19.35 -3.52 -3.92
CA PRO A 160 20.67 -3.18 -3.41
C PRO A 160 20.70 -1.71 -2.98
N ASN A 161 20.75 -1.50 -1.67
CA ASN A 161 20.93 -0.20 -1.09
C ASN A 161 22.43 0.05 -1.07
N SER A 162 22.96 0.91 -1.94
CA SER A 162 24.38 1.25 -1.98
C SER A 162 24.87 2.07 -0.78
N ARG A 163 24.20 1.98 0.38
CA ARG A 163 24.68 2.54 1.65
C ARG A 163 25.28 1.43 2.51
N SER A 164 26.48 1.04 2.11
CA SER A 164 27.49 0.49 3.01
C SER A 164 28.66 1.49 3.06
N GLU A 165 28.39 2.72 3.48
CA GLU A 165 29.36 3.68 4.04
C GLU A 165 28.64 4.61 5.03
#